data_AF-A0A8S3SL89-F1
#
_entry.id   AF-A0A8S3SL89-F1
#
_cell.length_a   1.000
_cell.length_b   1.000
_cell.length_c   1.000
_cell.angle_alpha   90.00
_cell.angle_beta   90.00
_cell.angle_gamma   90.00
#
_symmetry.space_group_name_H-M   'P 1'
#
loop_
_entity.id
_entity.type
_entity.pdbx_description
1 polymer ?
#
loop_
_entity_poly.entity_id
_entity_poly.type
_entity_poly.pdbx_seq_one_letter_code
_entity_poly.pdbx_strand_id
1 'polypeptide(L)'
;MEQTSWGQRRPMQWVPLELQISNMKIKNINILTKENLQQVNELNADLALNENQMDDFLLVQHSLGKLMYYNLPGLDKFIIIHPPALVNILRSFVTDEQFWPADTDLRYILETMTNTGRIYKRDLLKIWEQPQFNQYMRRCNQRICLKASCPLGHTNSP
;
A
#
# COMPACT_ATOMS: atom_id res chain seq x y z
N MET A 1 28.41 -2.90 9.67
CA MET A 1 26.98 -3.08 9.35
C MET A 1 26.92 -3.78 8.00
N GLU A 2 26.83 -5.10 8.02
CA GLU A 2 26.79 -5.90 6.79
C GLU A 2 25.41 -5.81 6.15
N GLN A 3 25.37 -5.53 4.85
CA GLN A 3 24.15 -5.52 4.05
C GLN A 3 23.80 -6.98 3.71
N THR A 4 22.98 -7.62 4.55
CA THR A 4 22.77 -9.07 4.64
C THR A 4 21.94 -9.74 3.52
N SER A 5 21.51 -9.00 2.48
CA SER A 5 20.60 -9.55 1.47
C SER A 5 21.20 -9.73 0.06
N TRP A 6 22.43 -9.26 -0.18
CA TRP A 6 23.09 -9.47 -1.48
C TRP A 6 23.48 -10.94 -1.66
N GLY A 7 22.92 -11.60 -2.68
CA GLY A 7 23.22 -13.00 -3.01
C GLY A 7 22.21 -14.03 -2.49
N GLN A 8 21.17 -13.63 -1.76
CA GLN A 8 20.07 -14.56 -1.43
C GLN A 8 19.29 -14.93 -2.69
N ARG A 9 19.20 -16.23 -2.95
CA ARG A 9 18.38 -16.78 -4.05
C ARG A 9 16.91 -16.53 -3.73
N ARG A 10 16.25 -15.70 -4.54
CA ARG A 10 14.80 -15.50 -4.47
C ARG A 10 14.10 -16.41 -5.49
N PRO A 11 12.91 -16.94 -5.17
CA PRO A 11 12.11 -17.67 -6.14
C PRO A 11 11.86 -16.82 -7.40
N MET A 12 12.12 -17.38 -8.57
CA MET A 12 11.92 -16.68 -9.85
C MET A 12 10.46 -16.24 -10.04
N GLN A 13 9.51 -17.02 -9.50
CA GLN A 13 8.08 -16.74 -9.51
C GLN A 13 7.69 -15.43 -8.80
N TRP A 14 8.56 -14.87 -7.95
CA TRP A 14 8.29 -13.59 -7.28
C TRP A 14 8.55 -12.38 -8.17
N VAL A 15 9.43 -12.52 -9.17
CA VAL A 15 9.87 -11.41 -10.02
C VAL A 15 8.70 -10.74 -10.76
N PRO A 16 7.78 -11.48 -11.41
CA PRO A 16 6.64 -10.87 -12.09
C PRO A 16 5.78 -10.02 -11.13
N LEU A 17 5.48 -10.55 -9.94
CA LEU A 17 4.69 -9.83 -8.93
C LEU A 17 5.42 -8.59 -8.40
N GLU A 18 6.73 -8.66 -8.14
CA GLU A 18 7.52 -7.50 -7.73
C GLU A 18 7.48 -6.38 -8.80
N LEU A 19 7.56 -6.74 -10.08
CA LEU A 19 7.46 -5.79 -11.19
C LEU A 19 6.06 -5.16 -11.28
N GLN A 20 5.00 -5.96 -11.16
CA GLN A 20 3.62 -5.45 -11.16
C GLN A 20 3.36 -4.51 -9.99
N ILE A 21 3.79 -4.88 -8.78
CA ILE A 21 3.70 -4.02 -7.59
C ILE A 21 4.47 -2.71 -7.82
N SER A 22 5.67 -2.77 -8.40
CA SER A 22 6.46 -1.58 -8.70
C SER A 22 5.75 -0.66 -9.70
N ASN A 23 5.14 -1.21 -10.75
CA ASN A 23 4.32 -0.45 -11.70
C ASN A 23 3.10 0.20 -11.02
N MET A 24 2.48 -0.48 -10.06
CA MET A 24 1.37 0.09 -9.29
C MET A 24 1.82 1.27 -8.41
N LYS A 25 3.02 1.18 -7.80
CA LYS A 25 3.61 2.31 -7.06
C LYS A 25 3.84 3.51 -7.98
N ILE A 26 4.38 3.29 -9.19
CA ILE A 26 4.58 4.36 -10.19
C ILE A 26 3.24 5.02 -10.58
N LYS A 27 2.15 4.24 -10.61
CA LYS A 27 0.79 4.74 -10.87
C LYS A 27 0.14 5.41 -9.65
N ASN A 28 0.88 5.65 -8.56
CA ASN A 28 0.39 6.21 -7.31
C ASN A 28 -0.74 5.37 -6.68
N ILE A 29 -0.59 4.05 -6.71
CA ILE A 29 -1.40 3.12 -5.90
C ILE A 29 -0.60 2.81 -4.63
N ASN A 30 -1.23 3.03 -3.47
CA ASN A 30 -0.57 2.90 -2.17
C ASN A 30 -0.98 1.63 -1.42
N ILE A 31 -2.21 1.17 -1.62
CA ILE A 31 -2.85 0.07 -0.92
C ILE A 31 -3.52 -0.86 -1.94
N LEU A 32 -3.41 -2.16 -1.72
CA LEU A 32 -4.07 -3.22 -2.48
C LEU A 32 -4.84 -4.14 -1.54
N THR A 33 -5.84 -4.82 -2.06
CA THR A 33 -6.45 -5.98 -1.38
C THR A 33 -5.70 -7.26 -1.78
N LYS A 34 -5.74 -8.28 -0.92
CA LYS A 34 -5.22 -9.63 -1.24
C LYS A 34 -5.90 -10.19 -2.49
N GLU A 35 -7.20 -9.96 -2.65
CA GLU A 35 -7.98 -10.33 -3.84
C GLU A 35 -7.44 -9.67 -5.12
N ASN A 36 -7.14 -8.37 -5.11
CA ASN A 36 -6.57 -7.69 -6.28
C ASN A 36 -5.19 -8.24 -6.62
N LEU A 37 -4.38 -8.59 -5.61
CA LEU A 37 -3.07 -9.18 -5.85
C LEU A 37 -3.18 -10.61 -6.40
N GLN A 38 -4.17 -11.39 -5.96
CA GLN A 38 -4.47 -12.72 -6.51
C GLN A 38 -4.87 -12.64 -7.98
N GLN A 39 -5.75 -11.70 -8.35
CA GLN A 39 -6.11 -11.48 -9.76
C GLN A 39 -4.88 -11.14 -10.61
N VAL A 40 -3.97 -10.31 -10.10
CA VAL A 40 -2.72 -9.96 -10.80
C VAL A 40 -1.79 -11.18 -10.91
N ASN A 41 -1.74 -12.01 -9.87
CA ASN A 41 -0.95 -13.22 -9.84
C ASN A 41 -1.41 -14.24 -10.89
N GLU A 42 -2.71 -14.44 -11.04
CA GLU A 42 -3.33 -15.34 -12.02
C GLU A 42 -3.00 -14.95 -13.47
N LEU A 43 -2.75 -13.67 -13.76
CA LEU A 43 -2.30 -13.23 -15.08
C LEU A 43 -0.91 -13.74 -15.47
N ASN A 44 -0.12 -14.21 -14.51
CA ASN A 44 1.23 -14.74 -14.73
C ASN A 44 1.22 -16.27 -14.85
N ALA A 45 0.16 -16.87 -15.43
CA ALA A 45 -0.16 -18.30 -15.55
C ALA A 45 0.95 -19.30 -15.14
N ASP A 46 2.10 -19.32 -15.84
CA ASP A 46 3.19 -20.30 -15.61
C ASP A 46 4.00 -20.09 -14.32
N LEU A 47 3.90 -18.91 -13.71
CA LEU A 47 4.64 -18.49 -12.52
C LEU A 47 3.71 -18.03 -11.38
N ALA A 48 2.40 -18.29 -11.50
CA ALA A 48 1.42 -17.91 -10.48
C ALA A 48 1.71 -18.62 -9.15
N LEU A 49 1.75 -17.84 -8.07
CA LEU A 49 1.90 -18.35 -6.70
C LEU A 49 0.58 -18.95 -6.21
N ASN A 50 0.63 -20.07 -5.50
CA ASN A 50 -0.52 -20.51 -4.71
C ASN A 50 -0.70 -19.64 -3.45
N GLU A 51 -1.76 -19.87 -2.69
CA GLU A 51 -2.09 -19.05 -1.51
C GLU A 51 -0.97 -19.01 -0.46
N ASN A 52 -0.41 -20.17 -0.10
CA ASN A 52 0.68 -20.24 0.88
C ASN A 52 1.93 -19.51 0.37
N GLN A 53 2.28 -19.69 -0.91
CA GLN A 53 3.41 -19.01 -1.54
C GLN A 53 3.20 -17.49 -1.64
N MET A 54 1.96 -17.05 -1.84
CA MET A 54 1.61 -15.63 -1.81
C MET A 54 1.81 -15.05 -0.41
N ASP A 55 1.38 -15.76 0.63
CA ASP A 55 1.57 -15.31 2.00
C ASP A 55 3.05 -15.27 2.39
N ASP A 56 3.83 -16.28 1.99
CA ASP A 56 5.30 -16.28 2.16
C ASP A 56 5.95 -15.10 1.44
N PHE A 57 5.53 -14.84 0.20
CA PHE A 57 5.97 -13.68 -0.56
C PHE A 57 5.68 -12.39 0.21
N LEU A 58 4.45 -12.19 0.67
CA LEU A 58 4.04 -10.97 1.38
C LEU A 58 4.81 -10.78 2.69
N LEU A 59 5.01 -11.85 3.47
CA LEU A 59 5.76 -11.81 4.73
C LEU A 59 7.23 -11.46 4.49
N VAL A 60 7.87 -12.02 3.46
CA VAL A 60 9.26 -11.70 3.12
C VAL A 60 9.39 -10.27 2.59
N GLN A 61 8.47 -9.81 1.74
CA GLN A 61 8.50 -8.42 1.27
C GLN A 61 8.23 -7.44 2.42
N HIS A 62 7.41 -7.82 3.40
CA HIS A 62 7.23 -7.07 4.65
C HIS A 62 8.53 -6.96 5.44
N SER A 63 9.21 -8.08 5.70
CA SER A 63 10.44 -8.08 6.49
C SER A 63 11.56 -7.26 5.83
N LEU A 64 11.52 -7.13 4.50
CA LEU A 64 12.43 -6.28 3.72
C LEU A 64 12.02 -4.80 3.69
N GLY A 65 10.89 -4.43 4.29
CA GLY A 65 10.36 -3.06 4.29
C GLY A 65 9.87 -2.57 2.93
N LYS A 66 9.68 -3.47 1.95
CA LYS A 66 9.25 -3.11 0.59
C LYS A 66 7.75 -2.86 0.49
N LEU A 67 6.98 -3.49 1.36
CA LEU A 67 5.55 -3.31 1.56
C LEU A 67 5.23 -3.54 3.05
N MET A 68 3.99 -3.31 3.46
CA MET A 68 3.49 -3.74 4.77
C MET A 68 2.30 -4.67 4.58
N TYR A 69 2.37 -5.82 5.22
CA TYR A 69 1.34 -6.85 5.26
C TYR A 69 1.24 -7.43 6.67
N TYR A 70 0.04 -7.47 7.24
CA TYR A 70 -0.17 -7.96 8.59
C TYR A 70 -1.07 -9.20 8.55
N ASN A 71 -0.51 -10.36 8.88
CA ASN A 71 -1.30 -11.59 9.03
C ASN A 71 -2.05 -11.59 10.37
N LEU A 72 -2.95 -10.63 10.53
CA LEU A 72 -3.80 -10.44 11.69
C LEU A 72 -5.26 -10.37 11.21
N PRO A 73 -6.21 -10.97 11.94
CA PRO A 73 -7.62 -10.97 11.54
C PRO A 73 -8.14 -9.55 11.26
N GLY A 74 -8.58 -9.30 10.03
CA GLY A 74 -9.15 -8.02 9.60
C GLY A 74 -8.16 -7.07 8.95
N LEU A 75 -6.85 -7.32 9.08
CA LEU A 75 -5.77 -6.59 8.38
C LEU A 75 -5.12 -7.42 7.27
N ASP A 76 -5.24 -8.74 7.34
CA ASP A 76 -4.77 -9.74 6.38
C ASP A 76 -5.31 -9.55 4.96
N LYS A 77 -6.37 -8.76 4.81
CA LYS A 77 -6.98 -8.43 3.52
C LYS A 77 -6.28 -7.28 2.80
N PHE A 78 -5.50 -6.47 3.50
CA PHE A 78 -4.93 -5.23 2.97
C PHE A 78 -3.40 -5.29 2.92
N ILE A 79 -2.84 -4.80 1.82
CA ILE A 79 -1.41 -4.79 1.56
C ILE A 79 -1.02 -3.35 1.22
N ILE A 80 -0.15 -2.77 2.04
CA ILE A 80 0.35 -1.41 1.82
C ILE A 80 1.62 -1.53 0.98
N ILE A 81 1.48 -1.33 -0.33
CA ILE A 81 2.60 -1.45 -1.26
C ILE A 81 3.53 -0.22 -1.25
N HIS A 82 3.07 0.93 -0.74
CA HIS A 82 3.89 2.12 -0.59
C HIS A 82 4.00 2.52 0.90
N PRO A 83 4.93 1.93 1.67
CA PRO A 83 5.10 2.21 3.11
C PRO A 83 5.14 3.70 3.50
N PRO A 84 5.78 4.61 2.72
CA PRO A 84 5.76 6.05 3.06
C PRO A 84 4.37 6.67 3.10
N ALA A 85 3.40 6.14 2.34
CA ALA A 85 2.02 6.61 2.40
C ALA A 85 1.41 6.36 3.78
N LEU A 86 1.65 5.19 4.38
CA LEU A 86 1.18 4.92 5.74
C LEU A 86 1.83 5.87 6.74
N VAL A 87 3.15 6.08 6.65
CA VAL A 87 3.85 7.01 7.55
C VAL A 87 3.24 8.40 7.47
N ASN A 88 2.93 8.90 6.27
CA ASN A 88 2.31 10.20 6.09
C ASN A 88 0.88 10.26 6.65
N ILE A 89 0.10 9.17 6.52
CA ILE A 89 -1.22 9.04 7.15
C ILE A 89 -1.09 9.04 8.67
N LEU A 90 -0.13 8.30 9.24
CA LEU A 90 0.09 8.26 10.68
C LEU A 90 0.54 9.62 11.21
N ARG A 91 1.37 10.35 10.45
CA ARG A 91 1.78 11.71 10.81
C ARG A 91 0.59 12.66 10.92
N SER A 92 -0.53 12.43 10.21
CA SER A 92 -1.68 13.34 10.22
C SER A 92 -2.32 13.58 11.59
N PHE A 93 -2.13 12.64 12.52
CA PHE A 93 -2.65 12.73 13.89
C PHE A 93 -1.53 12.68 14.94
N VAL A 94 -0.27 12.69 14.52
CA VAL A 94 0.89 12.87 15.41
C VAL A 94 1.51 14.26 15.19
N THR A 95 0.98 15.05 14.26
CA THR A 95 1.59 16.30 13.79
C THR A 95 1.66 17.39 14.85
N ASP A 96 2.86 17.97 14.86
CA ASP A 96 3.26 19.24 15.48
C ASP A 96 2.24 20.37 15.20
N GLU A 97 2.02 21.23 16.20
CA GLU A 97 1.00 22.29 16.21
C GLU A 97 1.11 23.24 15.00
N GLN A 98 2.31 23.38 14.45
CA GLN A 98 2.58 24.18 13.26
C GLN A 98 1.86 23.73 11.98
N PHE A 99 1.37 22.48 11.93
CA PHE A 99 0.62 21.94 10.78
C PHE A 99 -0.91 21.94 11.02
N TRP A 100 -1.37 22.56 12.10
CA TRP A 100 -2.78 22.56 12.44
C TRP A 100 -3.58 23.50 11.53
N PRO A 101 -4.68 23.02 10.92
CA PRO A 101 -5.53 23.87 10.09
C PRO A 101 -6.22 24.94 10.93
N ALA A 102 -6.50 26.09 10.32
CA ALA A 102 -7.22 27.20 10.97
C ALA A 102 -8.71 26.90 11.24
N ASP A 103 -9.24 25.80 10.71
CA ASP A 103 -10.62 25.35 10.93
C ASP A 103 -10.85 25.03 12.42
N THR A 104 -11.88 25.67 13.00
CA THR A 104 -12.26 25.54 14.41
C THR A 104 -12.58 24.11 14.83
N ASP A 105 -13.20 23.30 13.96
CA ASP A 105 -13.57 21.92 14.27
C ASP A 105 -12.34 21.01 14.32
N LEU A 106 -11.45 21.13 13.34
CA LEU A 106 -10.22 20.35 13.27
C LEU A 106 -9.26 20.75 14.39
N ARG A 107 -9.21 22.04 14.72
CA ARG A 107 -8.44 22.54 15.85
C ARG A 107 -8.94 21.97 17.17
N TYR A 108 -10.24 21.95 17.41
CA TYR A 108 -10.81 21.33 18.62
C TYR A 108 -10.46 19.84 18.75
N ILE A 109 -10.53 19.10 17.64
CA ILE A 109 -10.13 17.69 17.58
C ILE A 109 -8.67 17.53 17.98
N LEU A 110 -7.78 18.33 17.41
CA LEU A 110 -6.34 18.25 17.65
C LEU A 110 -5.99 18.68 19.08
N GLU A 111 -6.60 19.75 19.61
CA GLU A 111 -6.44 20.17 21.02
C GLU A 111 -6.90 19.07 21.99
N THR A 112 -8.06 18.46 21.72
CA THR A 112 -8.58 17.34 22.52
C THR A 112 -7.60 16.16 22.51
N MET A 113 -7.06 15.83 21.33
CA MET A 113 -6.10 14.75 21.17
C MET A 113 -4.78 15.05 21.91
N THR A 114 -4.23 16.26 21.80
CA THR A 114 -3.02 16.67 22.51
C THR A 114 -3.20 16.60 24.02
N ASN A 115 -4.35 17.06 24.52
CA ASN A 115 -4.61 17.13 25.97
C ASN A 115 -4.96 15.76 26.58
N THR A 116 -5.62 14.88 25.83
CA THR A 116 -6.16 13.62 26.37
C THR A 116 -5.45 12.36 25.88
N GLY A 117 -4.66 12.46 24.80
CA GLY A 117 -4.10 11.33 24.08
C GLY A 117 -5.16 10.46 23.39
N ARG A 118 -6.41 10.93 23.26
CA ARG A 118 -7.53 10.16 22.69
C ARG A 118 -7.95 10.75 21.36
N ILE A 119 -8.23 9.86 20.41
CA ILE A 119 -8.82 10.22 19.11
C ILE A 119 -10.05 9.36 18.84
N TYR A 120 -11.17 10.00 18.49
CA TYR A 120 -12.36 9.27 18.10
C TYR A 120 -12.32 8.90 16.62
N LYS A 121 -12.89 7.75 16.26
CA LYS A 121 -12.92 7.27 14.87
C LYS A 121 -13.55 8.28 13.89
N ARG A 122 -14.58 9.01 14.34
CA ARG A 122 -15.25 10.06 13.54
C ARG A 122 -14.32 11.24 13.23
N ASP A 123 -13.37 11.51 14.12
CA ASP A 123 -12.44 12.63 14.00
C ASP A 123 -11.29 12.29 13.03
N LEU A 124 -10.88 11.02 12.98
CA LEU A 124 -9.93 10.52 11.98
C LEU A 124 -10.41 10.77 10.55
N LEU A 125 -11.71 10.55 10.28
CA LEU A 125 -12.29 10.79 8.96
C LEU A 125 -12.18 12.27 8.58
N LYS A 126 -12.55 13.18 9.50
CA LYS A 126 -12.40 14.63 9.29
C LYS A 126 -10.94 15.03 9.04
N ILE A 127 -10.00 14.44 9.79
CA ILE A 127 -8.57 14.70 9.59
C ILE A 127 -8.12 14.27 8.18
N TRP A 128 -8.55 13.09 7.72
CA TRP A 128 -8.14 12.54 6.43
C TRP A 128 -8.86 13.14 5.21
N GLU A 129 -9.97 13.85 5.42
CA GLU A 129 -10.66 14.61 4.37
C GLU A 129 -9.88 15.87 3.92
N GLN A 130 -8.97 16.36 4.75
CA GLN A 130 -8.15 17.54 4.46
C GLN A 130 -7.37 17.36 3.14
N PRO A 131 -7.23 18.41 2.31
CA PRO A 131 -6.62 18.31 0.97
C PRO A 131 -5.24 17.64 0.95
N GLN A 132 -4.42 17.91 1.97
CA GLN A 132 -3.07 17.34 2.15
C GLN A 132 -3.05 15.82 2.38
N PHE A 133 -4.12 15.24 2.93
CA PHE A 133 -4.24 13.80 3.20
C PHE A 133 -5.19 13.09 2.25
N ASN A 134 -6.12 13.81 1.64
CA ASN A 134 -7.13 13.31 0.71
C ASN A 134 -6.51 12.56 -0.49
N GLN A 135 -5.30 12.96 -0.92
CA GLN A 135 -4.54 12.26 -1.97
C GLN A 135 -4.24 10.78 -1.65
N TYR A 136 -4.11 10.43 -0.36
CA TYR A 136 -3.86 9.06 0.08
C TYR A 136 -5.16 8.23 0.16
N MET A 137 -6.31 8.89 0.35
CA MET A 137 -7.61 8.24 0.54
C MET A 137 -8.41 8.06 -0.76
N ARG A 138 -8.25 8.94 -1.76
CA ARG A 138 -9.08 8.96 -3.01
C ARG A 138 -9.02 7.70 -3.87
N ARG A 139 -8.11 6.76 -3.61
CA ARG A 139 -7.89 5.60 -4.49
C ARG A 139 -8.11 4.23 -3.84
N CYS A 140 -8.48 4.17 -2.57
CA CYS A 140 -8.91 2.90 -1.96
C CYS A 140 -10.24 2.37 -2.53
N ASN A 141 -11.04 3.23 -3.19
CA ASN A 141 -12.38 2.88 -3.69
C ASN A 141 -12.51 2.77 -5.21
N GLN A 142 -11.43 2.91 -5.98
CA GLN A 142 -11.55 2.73 -7.42
C GLN A 142 -11.37 1.25 -7.76
N ARG A 143 -12.48 0.61 -8.15
CA ARG A 143 -12.49 -0.45 -9.18
C ARG A 143 -11.67 0.07 -10.38
N ILE A 144 -10.37 -0.19 -10.44
CA ILE A 144 -9.54 0.20 -11.59
C ILE A 144 -9.11 -1.06 -12.32
N CYS A 145 -9.91 -1.38 -13.34
CA CYS A 145 -9.48 -1.61 -14.71
C CYS A 145 -8.13 -2.32 -14.88
N LEU A 146 -8.15 -3.65 -14.83
CA LEU A 146 -7.31 -4.47 -15.69
C LEU A 146 -7.75 -4.25 -17.15
N LYS A 147 -7.25 -3.20 -17.79
CA LYS A 147 -6.94 -3.26 -19.22
C LYS A 147 -5.43 -3.35 -19.32
N ALA A 148 -4.95 -4.59 -19.35
CA ALA A 148 -3.61 -4.92 -19.76
C ALA A 148 -3.48 -4.57 -21.26
N SER A 149 -3.03 -3.36 -21.55
CA SER A 149 -2.38 -3.08 -22.84
C SER A 149 -0.94 -3.57 -22.71
N CYS A 150 -0.69 -4.81 -23.11
CA CYS A 150 0.66 -5.27 -23.44
C CYS A 150 0.96 -4.87 -24.89
N PRO A 151 1.97 -4.02 -25.17
CA PRO A 151 2.63 -4.01 -26.46
C PRO A 151 3.93 -4.82 -26.28
N LEU A 152 3.86 -6.12 -26.49
CA LEU A 152 5.05 -6.90 -26.83
C LEU A 152 4.84 -7.40 -28.25
N GLY A 153 5.72 -6.91 -29.13
CA GLY A 153 5.64 -7.13 -30.55
C GLY A 153 5.66 -8.59 -30.91
N HIS A 154 4.81 -8.94 -31.88
CA HIS A 154 5.10 -10.02 -32.79
C HIS A 154 5.43 -9.40 -34.13
N THR A 155 6.73 -9.32 -34.41
CA THR A 155 7.23 -9.57 -35.76
C THR A 155 6.72 -10.95 -36.16
N ASN A 156 6.01 -11.04 -37.29
CA ASN A 156 6.11 -12.15 -38.23
C ASN A 156 5.30 -11.79 -39.49
N SER A 157 6.03 -11.28 -40.49
CA SER A 157 5.67 -11.49 -41.90
C SER A 157 5.78 -12.97 -42.24
N PRO A 158 4.97 -13.43 -43.19
CA PRO A 158 5.52 -13.85 -44.47
C PRO A 158 5.26 -12.81 -45.57
#